data_AF-A0A1B1E0U0-F1
#
_entry.id   AF-A0A1B1E0U0-F1
#
_cell.length_a   1.000
_cell.length_b   1.000
_cell.length_c   1.000
_cell.angle_alpha   90.00
_cell.angle_beta   90.00
_cell.angle_gamma   90.00
#
_symmetry.space_group_name_H-M   'P 1'
#
loop_
_entity.id
_entity.type
_entity.pdbx_description
1 polymer ?
#
loop_
_entity_poly.entity_id
_entity_poly.type
_entity_poly.pdbx_seq_one_letter_code
_entity_poly.pdbx_strand_id
1 'polypeptide(L)'
;MEESPRGKGLYCDSLREQLRSYSYILKRILPSTHQHDEQFMDNILQAGCCISDIPEGKLDQPRRCDLLYYLAGAIIYEKIQDNAELGRIMSALPGALQEYCSNLECKIEQENGGIKLFAKMYDLGMDPLQPEEITEDAEDDDEEDEEEVDEDSTNVSCERYKEYLKKIADKYETVKMSCSGANLANCLGVEKGYRDKSPQELYEAMYGIVDPQKPVLIIKRNTLEENCQDKRLPSQKIYCELGSTEQLCNGEGRSTSEEIACTLKGIVNDYAKSMEYEDQVVKAWCHVPNMKESVAPKSEHCKYLYYSIGDTLFKTSNKGQEFSEAMHKVYEELKKLNGLSTSNNQCEVIYGGISLDTFNHMKPMFDYDHDYTTIRACTDDPKTTGPQ
;
A
#
# COMPACT_ATOMS: atom_id res chain seq x y z
N MET A 1 -7.48 -28.58 19.65
CA MET A 1 -6.42 -27.64 19.26
C MET A 1 -5.87 -27.09 20.55
N GLU A 2 -4.74 -27.62 21.01
CA GLU A 2 -3.98 -27.04 22.11
C GLU A 2 -3.14 -25.91 21.52
N GLU A 3 -3.27 -24.71 22.09
CA GLU A 3 -2.40 -23.58 21.76
C GLU A 3 -0.98 -23.93 22.24
N SER A 4 -0.04 -24.03 21.29
CA SER A 4 1.38 -24.23 21.61
C SER A 4 1.89 -23.02 22.42
N PRO A 5 2.69 -23.21 23.49
CA PRO A 5 3.17 -22.10 24.33
C PRO A 5 4.25 -21.24 23.66
N ARG A 6 4.69 -21.60 22.45
CA ARG A 6 5.68 -20.84 21.68
C ARG A 6 4.95 -19.73 20.92
N GLY A 7 5.59 -18.56 20.84
CA GLY A 7 5.00 -17.30 20.36
C GLY A 7 4.15 -17.41 19.09
N LYS A 8 3.27 -16.42 18.90
CA LYS A 8 2.21 -16.32 17.87
C LYS A 8 2.73 -16.20 16.42
N GLY A 9 3.76 -16.94 16.03
CA GLY A 9 4.24 -17.04 14.65
C GLY A 9 3.47 -18.13 13.89
N LEU A 10 3.22 -17.88 12.61
CA LEU A 10 2.83 -18.92 11.67
C LEU A 10 4.08 -19.75 11.36
N TYR A 11 4.00 -21.06 11.60
CA TYR A 11 5.03 -22.03 11.27
C TYR A 11 4.49 -23.01 10.25
N CYS A 12 5.38 -23.51 9.40
CA CYS A 12 5.02 -24.59 8.51
C CYS A 12 5.28 -25.97 9.14
N ASP A 13 4.25 -26.80 9.25
CA ASP A 13 4.31 -28.16 9.79
C ASP A 13 4.74 -29.21 8.73
N SER A 14 4.90 -28.80 7.46
CA SER A 14 5.30 -29.70 6.38
C SER A 14 6.75 -30.17 6.54
N LEU A 15 6.95 -31.48 6.50
CA LEU A 15 8.29 -32.07 6.56
C LEU A 15 9.16 -31.57 5.39
N ARG A 16 10.40 -31.16 5.70
CA ARG A 16 11.41 -30.70 4.72
C ARG A 16 11.58 -31.67 3.53
N GLU A 17 11.33 -32.96 3.73
CA GLU A 17 11.34 -33.98 2.68
C GLU A 17 10.23 -33.81 1.63
N GLN A 18 9.03 -33.36 2.04
CA GLN A 18 7.95 -33.07 1.10
C GLN A 18 8.33 -31.87 0.22
N LEU A 19 8.87 -30.81 0.82
CA LEU A 19 9.39 -29.64 0.10
C LEU A 19 10.48 -30.01 -0.92
N ARG A 20 11.38 -30.95 -0.58
CA ARG A 20 12.41 -31.45 -1.53
C ARG A 20 11.82 -32.11 -2.77
N SER A 21 10.73 -32.89 -2.61
CA SER A 21 10.07 -33.52 -3.75
C SER A 21 9.52 -32.48 -4.73
N TYR A 22 9.03 -31.36 -4.20
CA TYR A 22 8.50 -30.24 -4.97
C TYR A 22 9.58 -29.38 -5.61
N SER A 23 10.73 -29.22 -4.95
CA SER A 23 11.92 -28.60 -5.53
C SER A 23 12.25 -29.22 -6.89
N TYR A 24 12.18 -30.54 -7.01
CA TYR A 24 12.45 -31.24 -8.27
C TYR A 24 11.46 -30.86 -9.39
N ILE A 25 10.17 -30.73 -9.06
CA ILE A 25 9.13 -30.37 -10.04
C ILE A 25 9.33 -28.93 -10.53
N LEU A 26 9.57 -28.00 -9.62
CA LEU A 26 9.85 -26.60 -9.96
C LEU A 26 11.14 -26.46 -10.80
N LYS A 27 12.21 -27.20 -10.46
CA LYS A 27 13.46 -27.22 -11.25
C LYS A 27 13.22 -27.62 -12.72
N ARG A 28 12.23 -28.49 -13.01
CA ARG A 28 11.92 -28.92 -14.38
C ARG A 28 11.29 -27.83 -15.26
N ILE A 29 10.58 -26.87 -14.66
CA ILE A 29 9.96 -25.78 -15.43
C ILE A 29 10.93 -24.60 -15.60
N LEU A 30 11.89 -24.45 -14.68
CA LEU A 30 12.87 -23.38 -14.67
C LEU A 30 13.95 -23.53 -15.75
N PRO A 31 14.56 -22.41 -16.19
CA PRO A 31 15.68 -22.42 -17.12
C PRO A 31 16.89 -23.11 -16.50
N SER A 32 17.73 -23.74 -17.31
CA SER A 32 18.95 -24.41 -16.82
C SER A 32 19.89 -23.47 -16.06
N THR A 33 19.85 -22.17 -16.33
CA THR A 33 20.63 -21.15 -15.62
C THR A 33 20.21 -20.95 -14.16
N HIS A 34 18.96 -21.29 -13.82
CA HIS A 34 18.39 -21.12 -12.47
C HIS A 34 18.05 -22.45 -11.78
N GLN A 35 18.27 -23.60 -12.44
CA GLN A 35 17.98 -24.92 -11.86
C GLN A 35 18.82 -25.27 -10.62
N HIS A 36 19.95 -24.60 -10.43
CA HIS A 36 20.89 -24.81 -9.33
C HIS A 36 20.89 -23.68 -8.30
N ASP A 37 19.98 -22.71 -8.43
CA ASP A 37 19.81 -21.65 -7.44
C ASP A 37 18.95 -22.18 -6.29
N GLU A 38 19.60 -22.76 -5.27
CA GLU A 38 18.90 -23.37 -4.14
C GLU A 38 18.15 -22.32 -3.29
N GLN A 39 18.69 -21.10 -3.16
CA GLN A 39 18.03 -20.02 -2.40
C GLN A 39 16.72 -19.61 -3.05
N PHE A 40 16.74 -19.43 -4.37
CA PHE A 40 15.53 -19.15 -5.15
C PHE A 40 14.45 -20.22 -4.98
N MET A 41 14.85 -21.49 -4.96
CA MET A 41 13.93 -22.62 -4.78
C MET A 41 13.38 -22.68 -3.37
N ASP A 42 14.24 -22.50 -2.37
CA ASP A 42 13.86 -22.49 -0.97
C ASP A 42 12.84 -21.37 -0.69
N ASN A 43 13.01 -20.19 -1.29
CA ASN A 43 12.07 -19.08 -1.14
C ASN A 43 10.66 -19.42 -1.67
N ILE A 44 10.56 -20.12 -2.81
CA ILE A 44 9.26 -20.55 -3.37
C ILE A 44 8.64 -21.67 -2.50
N LEU A 45 9.46 -22.59 -1.99
CA LEU A 45 9.00 -23.72 -1.18
C LEU A 45 8.52 -23.27 0.20
N GLN A 46 9.28 -22.41 0.87
CA GLN A 46 8.91 -21.82 2.15
C GLN A 46 7.62 -20.98 2.02
N ALA A 47 7.50 -20.18 0.96
CA ALA A 47 6.26 -19.51 0.56
C ALA A 47 5.07 -20.49 0.46
N GLY A 48 5.23 -21.56 -0.32
CA GLY A 48 4.21 -22.60 -0.47
C GLY A 48 3.83 -23.27 0.83
N CYS A 49 4.81 -23.48 1.71
CA CYS A 49 4.64 -23.98 3.06
C CYS A 49 3.70 -23.08 3.87
N CYS A 50 4.02 -21.79 3.97
CA CYS A 50 3.26 -20.80 4.73
C CYS A 50 1.82 -20.64 4.25
N ILE A 51 1.60 -20.78 2.94
CA ILE A 51 0.27 -20.68 2.32
C ILE A 51 -0.57 -21.92 2.61
N SER A 52 0.06 -23.09 2.60
CA SER A 52 -0.63 -24.37 2.78
C SER A 52 -1.24 -24.48 4.18
N ASP A 53 -0.56 -23.91 5.18
CA ASP A 53 -0.94 -24.00 6.59
C ASP A 53 -1.97 -22.94 7.03
N ILE A 54 -2.42 -22.08 6.12
CA ILE A 54 -3.57 -21.20 6.38
C ILE A 54 -4.79 -22.08 6.72
N PRO A 55 -5.59 -21.78 7.75
CA PRO A 55 -6.80 -22.57 8.06
C PRO A 55 -7.89 -22.45 6.97
N GLU A 56 -8.60 -23.56 6.65
CA GLU A 56 -9.65 -23.60 5.61
C GLU A 56 -10.75 -22.56 5.79
N GLY A 57 -11.05 -22.18 7.04
CA GLY A 57 -12.03 -21.14 7.34
C GLY A 57 -11.59 -19.70 7.02
N LYS A 58 -10.29 -19.47 6.76
CA LYS A 58 -9.76 -18.13 6.41
C LYS A 58 -9.56 -17.95 4.92
N LEU A 59 -9.17 -19.02 4.23
CA LEU A 59 -8.91 -18.98 2.80
C LEU A 59 -9.35 -20.30 2.18
N ASP A 60 -10.33 -20.21 1.27
CA ASP A 60 -10.76 -21.36 0.49
C ASP A 60 -9.60 -21.90 -0.37
N GLN A 61 -9.74 -23.15 -0.76
CA GLN A 61 -8.69 -23.87 -1.48
C GLN A 61 -8.33 -23.25 -2.83
N PRO A 62 -9.28 -22.85 -3.71
CA PRO A 62 -8.95 -22.12 -4.94
C PRO A 62 -8.10 -20.87 -4.71
N ARG A 63 -8.44 -20.05 -3.70
CA ARG A 63 -7.70 -18.83 -3.38
C ARG A 63 -6.26 -19.10 -2.93
N ARG A 64 -5.98 -20.22 -2.24
CA ARG A 64 -4.60 -20.62 -1.90
C ARG A 64 -3.77 -20.93 -3.13
N CYS A 65 -4.37 -21.58 -4.13
CA CYS A 65 -3.68 -21.96 -5.35
C CYS A 65 -3.32 -20.74 -6.19
N ASP A 66 -4.27 -19.81 -6.36
CA ASP A 66 -4.01 -18.54 -7.04
C ASP A 66 -2.92 -17.76 -6.32
N LEU A 67 -2.98 -17.76 -4.99
CA LEU A 67 -1.97 -17.09 -4.22
C LEU A 67 -0.58 -17.68 -4.46
N LEU A 68 -0.44 -18.99 -4.29
CA LEU A 68 0.84 -19.65 -4.47
C LEU A 68 1.39 -19.40 -5.87
N TYR A 69 0.51 -19.35 -6.86
CA TYR A 69 0.83 -18.95 -8.23
C TYR A 69 1.40 -17.53 -8.32
N TYR A 70 0.78 -16.55 -7.65
CA TYR A 70 1.27 -15.16 -7.67
C TYR A 70 2.56 -14.97 -6.87
N LEU A 71 2.67 -15.61 -5.72
CA LEU A 71 3.85 -15.51 -4.88
C LEU A 71 5.06 -16.13 -5.58
N ALA A 72 4.90 -17.35 -6.10
CA ALA A 72 5.92 -18.00 -6.91
C ALA A 72 6.21 -17.17 -8.17
N GLY A 73 5.18 -16.62 -8.82
CA GLY A 73 5.35 -15.75 -9.99
C GLY A 73 6.15 -14.48 -9.71
N ALA A 74 5.94 -13.84 -8.56
CA ALA A 74 6.68 -12.65 -8.15
C ALA A 74 8.16 -12.96 -7.90
N ILE A 75 8.43 -14.09 -7.23
CA ILE A 75 9.80 -14.58 -6.98
C ILE A 75 10.48 -14.94 -8.32
N ILE A 76 9.80 -15.69 -9.19
CA ILE A 76 10.28 -16.06 -10.53
C ILE A 76 10.58 -14.84 -11.38
N TYR A 77 9.67 -13.86 -11.36
CA TYR A 77 9.79 -12.63 -12.14
C TYR A 77 11.04 -11.82 -11.77
N GLU A 78 11.42 -11.83 -10.50
CA GLU A 78 12.59 -11.12 -10.03
C GLU A 78 13.90 -11.73 -10.55
N LYS A 79 14.01 -13.07 -10.59
CA LYS A 79 15.19 -13.73 -11.16
C LYS A 79 15.19 -13.81 -12.68
N ILE A 80 14.02 -13.78 -13.32
CA ILE A 80 13.87 -14.04 -14.76
C ILE A 80 13.25 -12.83 -15.46
N GLN A 81 14.13 -11.95 -15.94
CA GLN A 81 13.76 -10.70 -16.62
C GLN A 81 13.48 -10.88 -18.13
N ASP A 82 13.76 -12.05 -18.70
CA ASP A 82 13.37 -12.36 -20.08
C ASP A 82 11.87 -12.67 -20.16
N ASN A 83 11.12 -11.81 -20.84
CA ASN A 83 9.65 -11.91 -20.92
C ASN A 83 9.16 -13.22 -21.59
N ALA A 84 9.91 -13.76 -22.56
CA ALA A 84 9.52 -14.98 -23.25
C ALA A 84 9.72 -16.21 -22.34
N GLU A 85 10.83 -16.23 -21.61
CA GLU A 85 11.14 -17.25 -20.62
C GLU A 85 10.20 -17.20 -19.42
N LEU A 86 9.95 -16.00 -18.88
CA LEU A 86 8.94 -15.78 -17.85
C LEU A 86 7.58 -16.29 -18.31
N GLY A 87 7.15 -15.94 -19.54
CA GLY A 87 5.89 -16.40 -20.10
C GLY A 87 5.80 -17.92 -20.17
N ARG A 88 6.87 -18.59 -20.59
CA ARG A 88 6.97 -20.06 -20.62
C ARG A 88 6.83 -20.66 -19.22
N ILE A 89 7.52 -20.11 -18.23
CA ILE A 89 7.52 -20.61 -16.85
C ILE A 89 6.16 -20.39 -16.20
N MET A 90 5.61 -19.18 -16.29
CA MET A 90 4.30 -18.85 -15.74
C MET A 90 3.15 -19.64 -16.38
N SER A 91 3.33 -20.14 -17.61
CA SER A 91 2.38 -21.04 -18.27
C SER A 91 2.49 -22.49 -17.77
N ALA A 92 3.68 -22.92 -17.33
CA ALA A 92 3.94 -24.26 -16.80
C ALA A 92 3.72 -24.35 -15.28
N LEU A 93 3.85 -23.22 -14.57
CA LEU A 93 3.72 -23.09 -13.14
C LEU A 93 2.41 -23.66 -12.59
N PRO A 94 1.23 -23.46 -13.21
CA PRO A 94 -0.01 -24.06 -12.73
C PRO A 94 0.06 -25.59 -12.64
N GLY A 95 0.69 -26.26 -13.62
CA GLY A 95 0.85 -27.71 -13.61
C GLY A 95 1.82 -28.18 -12.52
N ALA A 96 2.92 -27.44 -12.32
CA ALA A 96 3.86 -27.71 -11.23
C ALA A 96 3.21 -27.51 -9.86
N LEU A 97 2.44 -26.44 -9.69
CA LEU A 97 1.69 -26.17 -8.47
C LEU A 97 0.54 -27.14 -8.26
N GLN A 98 -0.10 -27.63 -9.32
CA GLN A 98 -1.13 -28.67 -9.18
C GLN A 98 -0.52 -29.98 -8.66
N GLU A 99 0.68 -30.35 -9.13
CA GLU A 99 1.41 -31.51 -8.61
C GLU A 99 1.82 -31.27 -7.15
N TYR A 100 2.24 -30.04 -6.81
CA TYR A 100 2.50 -29.62 -5.42
C TYR A 100 1.27 -29.86 -4.54
N CYS A 101 0.17 -29.29 -5.02
CA CYS A 101 -1.12 -29.27 -4.41
C CYS A 101 -1.93 -30.54 -4.69
N SER A 102 -1.36 -31.72 -4.90
CA SER A 102 -2.14 -32.92 -5.28
C SER A 102 -3.27 -33.31 -4.30
N ASN A 103 -3.32 -32.72 -3.10
CA ASN A 103 -4.42 -32.82 -2.12
C ASN A 103 -5.41 -31.64 -2.15
N LEU A 104 -5.05 -30.55 -2.81
CA LEU A 104 -5.85 -29.36 -2.99
C LEU A 104 -6.42 -29.39 -4.41
N GLU A 105 -7.74 -29.31 -4.61
CA GLU A 105 -8.37 -29.27 -5.94
C GLU A 105 -8.05 -27.92 -6.64
N CYS A 106 -6.77 -27.67 -6.92
CA CYS A 106 -6.29 -26.43 -7.50
C CYS A 106 -6.67 -26.36 -8.98
N LYS A 107 -7.58 -25.45 -9.29
CA LYS A 107 -7.84 -24.99 -10.66
C LYS A 107 -7.39 -23.54 -10.76
N ILE A 108 -6.16 -23.34 -11.22
CA ILE A 108 -5.66 -22.00 -11.54
C ILE A 108 -6.27 -21.61 -12.89
N GLU A 109 -7.40 -20.92 -12.85
CA GLU A 109 -8.12 -20.43 -14.03
C GLU A 109 -7.53 -19.10 -14.52
N GLN A 110 -6.28 -19.11 -14.99
CA GLN A 110 -5.61 -17.89 -15.46
C GLN A 110 -5.24 -18.00 -16.95
N GLU A 111 -6.01 -17.34 -17.82
CA GLU A 111 -5.66 -17.14 -19.24
C GLU A 111 -4.56 -16.06 -19.39
N ASN A 112 -3.33 -16.36 -18.96
CA ASN A 112 -2.16 -15.47 -19.03
C ASN A 112 -2.23 -14.21 -18.14
N GLY A 113 -3.14 -14.17 -17.16
CA GLY A 113 -3.34 -13.02 -16.27
C GLY A 113 -2.11 -12.68 -15.43
N GLY A 114 -1.36 -13.69 -14.95
CA GLY A 114 -0.10 -13.51 -14.23
C GLY A 114 0.97 -12.85 -15.09
N ILE A 115 1.21 -13.37 -16.30
CA ILE A 115 2.23 -12.85 -17.23
C ILE A 115 1.99 -11.37 -17.53
N LYS A 116 0.73 -10.99 -17.79
CA LYS A 116 0.36 -9.61 -18.08
C LYS A 116 0.51 -8.69 -16.88
N LEU A 117 0.24 -9.19 -15.67
CA LEU A 117 0.44 -8.43 -14.44
C LEU A 117 1.93 -8.11 -14.25
N PHE A 118 2.80 -9.11 -14.30
CA PHE A 118 4.23 -8.91 -14.08
C PHE A 118 4.86 -8.05 -15.19
N ALA A 119 4.46 -8.25 -16.44
CA ALA A 119 4.86 -7.35 -17.54
C ALA A 119 4.41 -5.91 -17.30
N LYS A 120 3.20 -5.68 -16.75
CA LYS A 120 2.72 -4.35 -16.42
C LYS A 120 3.45 -3.73 -15.23
N MET A 121 3.82 -4.53 -14.23
CA MET A 121 4.69 -4.08 -13.13
C MET A 121 6.04 -3.58 -13.68
N TYR A 122 6.62 -4.31 -14.64
CA TYR A 122 7.83 -3.88 -15.35
C TYR A 122 7.65 -2.52 -16.04
N ASP A 123 6.59 -2.39 -16.84
CA ASP A 123 6.30 -1.18 -17.62
C ASP A 123 6.11 0.06 -16.73
N LEU A 124 5.67 -0.14 -15.48
CA LEU A 124 5.52 0.91 -14.48
C LEU A 124 6.83 1.22 -13.72
N GLY A 125 7.95 0.61 -14.11
CA GLY A 125 9.23 0.76 -13.43
C GLY A 125 9.18 0.30 -11.99
N MET A 126 8.37 -0.71 -11.68
CA MET A 126 8.37 -1.32 -10.36
C MET A 126 9.57 -2.25 -10.27
N ASP A 127 10.50 -1.96 -9.36
CA ASP A 127 11.60 -2.87 -9.07
C ASP A 127 11.03 -4.25 -8.70
N PRO A 128 11.61 -5.37 -9.14
CA PRO A 128 11.20 -6.67 -8.66
C PRO A 128 11.44 -6.77 -7.15
N LEU A 129 10.53 -7.40 -6.41
CA LEU A 129 10.72 -7.61 -4.97
C LEU A 129 11.87 -8.60 -4.77
N GLN A 130 12.97 -8.10 -4.21
CA GLN A 130 14.18 -8.87 -3.94
C GLN A 130 13.87 -9.92 -2.85
N PRO A 131 14.06 -11.23 -3.07
CA PRO A 131 13.93 -12.27 -2.07
C PRO A 131 14.93 -12.11 -0.93
N GLU A 132 15.96 -11.30 -1.12
CA GLU A 132 16.85 -10.84 -0.08
C GLU A 132 16.07 -10.10 1.02
N GLU A 133 14.96 -9.43 0.69
CA GLU A 133 14.01 -8.85 1.66
C GLU A 133 13.21 -9.92 2.45
N ILE A 134 13.26 -11.20 2.04
CA ILE A 134 12.73 -12.33 2.80
C ILE A 134 13.83 -12.90 3.72
N THR A 135 15.11 -12.71 3.39
CA THR A 135 16.24 -13.31 4.11
C THR A 135 16.99 -12.38 5.03
N GLU A 136 16.87 -11.06 4.89
CA GLU A 136 17.44 -10.10 5.84
C GLU A 136 16.85 -10.41 7.22
N ASP A 137 17.67 -11.05 8.04
CA ASP A 137 17.50 -11.02 9.48
C ASP A 137 17.38 -9.52 9.80
N ALA A 138 16.33 -9.15 10.54
CA ALA A 138 16.40 -7.87 11.24
C ALA A 138 17.68 -7.99 12.06
N GLU A 139 18.75 -7.36 11.58
CA GLU A 139 19.91 -7.03 12.37
C GLU A 139 19.35 -6.09 13.44
N ASP A 140 18.73 -6.68 14.47
CA ASP A 140 18.37 -5.98 15.67
C ASP A 140 19.72 -5.49 16.20
N ASP A 141 19.96 -4.19 16.07
CA ASP A 141 21.17 -3.47 16.51
C ASP A 141 21.47 -3.63 18.03
N ASP A 142 20.76 -4.51 18.73
CA ASP A 142 21.00 -4.91 20.11
C ASP A 142 22.05 -6.03 20.13
N GLU A 143 23.34 -5.67 19.98
CA GLU A 143 24.56 -6.51 20.03
C GLU A 143 24.77 -7.33 21.34
N GLU A 144 23.75 -7.53 22.19
CA GLU A 144 23.91 -8.16 23.50
C GLU A 144 23.02 -9.40 23.64
N ASP A 145 23.35 -10.46 22.89
CA ASP A 145 23.27 -11.89 23.27
C ASP A 145 23.17 -12.75 22.00
N GLU A 146 24.32 -13.16 21.45
CA GLU A 146 24.40 -14.20 20.41
C GLU A 146 23.93 -15.55 20.99
N GLU A 147 22.61 -15.75 21.11
CA GLU A 147 22.08 -17.10 21.29
C GLU A 147 22.37 -17.90 20.01
N GLU A 148 23.17 -18.97 20.13
CA GLU A 148 23.44 -19.90 19.04
C GLU A 148 22.10 -20.37 18.44
N VAL A 149 21.78 -19.84 17.26
CA VAL A 149 20.60 -20.25 16.51
C VAL A 149 20.82 -21.71 16.11
N ASP A 150 20.02 -22.60 16.69
CA ASP A 150 20.00 -24.03 16.34
C ASP A 150 19.79 -24.17 14.81
N GLU A 151 20.87 -24.45 14.08
CA GLU A 151 20.89 -24.68 12.61
C GLU A 151 19.94 -25.83 12.19
N ASP A 152 19.49 -26.64 13.16
CA ASP A 152 18.56 -27.75 12.99
C ASP A 152 17.08 -27.38 13.27
N SER A 153 16.76 -26.09 13.45
CA SER A 153 15.38 -25.64 13.49
C SER A 153 14.68 -25.96 12.16
N THR A 154 13.95 -27.08 12.14
CA THR A 154 13.17 -27.55 10.97
C THR A 154 11.98 -26.66 10.62
N ASN A 155 11.70 -25.65 11.43
CA ASN A 155 10.50 -24.83 11.30
C ASN A 155 10.77 -23.60 10.42
N VAL A 156 9.98 -23.48 9.34
CA VAL A 156 9.95 -22.30 8.48
C VAL A 156 9.12 -21.22 9.17
N SER A 157 9.71 -20.06 9.47
CA SER A 157 8.99 -18.88 9.97
C SER A 157 8.27 -18.17 8.83
N CYS A 158 6.98 -17.95 8.97
CA CYS A 158 6.20 -17.26 7.95
C CYS A 158 6.13 -15.74 8.12
N GLU A 159 6.58 -15.18 9.25
CA GLU A 159 6.51 -13.73 9.49
C GLU A 159 7.22 -12.90 8.41
N ARG A 160 8.33 -13.40 7.84
CA ARG A 160 9.05 -12.68 6.77
C ARG A 160 8.23 -12.56 5.48
N TYR A 161 7.41 -13.56 5.20
CA TYR A 161 6.49 -13.53 4.06
C TYR A 161 5.38 -12.49 4.23
N LYS A 162 5.09 -12.06 5.46
CA LYS A 162 4.10 -11.01 5.72
C LYS A 162 4.44 -9.71 5.03
N GLU A 163 5.66 -9.24 5.21
CA GLU A 163 6.12 -7.97 4.64
C GLU A 163 6.24 -8.09 3.14
N TYR A 164 6.78 -9.21 2.67
CA TYR A 164 6.88 -9.51 1.25
C TYR A 164 5.50 -9.50 0.56
N LEU A 165 4.51 -10.17 1.15
CA LEU A 165 3.14 -10.20 0.64
C LEU A 165 2.46 -8.83 0.66
N LYS A 166 2.71 -8.03 1.70
CA LYS A 166 2.24 -6.64 1.76
C LYS A 166 2.80 -5.83 0.59
N LYS A 167 4.11 -5.93 0.32
CA LYS A 167 4.74 -5.25 -0.81
C LYS A 167 4.17 -5.73 -2.16
N ILE A 168 3.87 -7.02 -2.32
CA ILE A 168 3.17 -7.55 -3.51
C ILE A 168 1.80 -6.89 -3.64
N ALA A 169 1.04 -6.80 -2.55
CA ALA A 169 -0.29 -6.20 -2.54
C ALA A 169 -0.26 -4.72 -2.96
N ASP A 170 0.69 -3.95 -2.43
CA ASP A 170 0.84 -2.53 -2.76
C ASP A 170 1.19 -2.32 -4.26
N LYS A 171 2.11 -3.13 -4.80
CA LYS A 171 2.45 -3.11 -6.24
C LYS A 171 1.26 -3.49 -7.11
N TYR A 172 0.49 -4.49 -6.67
CA TYR A 172 -0.71 -4.93 -7.37
C TYR A 172 -1.78 -3.82 -7.45
N GLU A 173 -2.09 -3.16 -6.33
CA GLU A 173 -3.07 -2.06 -6.33
C GLU A 173 -2.60 -0.91 -7.23
N THR A 174 -1.29 -0.65 -7.29
CA THR A 174 -0.74 0.32 -8.24
C THR A 174 -0.99 -0.07 -9.69
N VAL A 175 -0.77 -1.34 -10.07
CA VAL A 175 -1.10 -1.82 -11.42
C VAL A 175 -2.59 -1.68 -11.71
N LYS A 176 -3.44 -2.08 -10.77
CA LYS A 176 -4.90 -2.02 -10.90
C LYS A 176 -5.41 -0.59 -11.09
N MET A 177 -4.89 0.37 -10.32
CA MET A 177 -5.18 1.80 -10.52
C MET A 177 -4.73 2.27 -11.91
N SER A 178 -3.52 1.91 -12.33
CA SER A 178 -3.00 2.26 -13.66
C SER A 178 -3.87 1.70 -14.80
N CYS A 179 -4.54 0.57 -14.56
CA CYS A 179 -5.40 -0.09 -15.54
C CYS A 179 -6.85 0.42 -15.56
N SER A 180 -7.24 1.22 -14.58
CA SER A 180 -8.60 1.78 -14.49
C SER A 180 -8.82 2.98 -15.44
N GLY A 181 -7.75 3.54 -16.04
CA GLY A 181 -7.80 4.70 -16.94
C GLY A 181 -7.78 4.33 -18.43
N ALA A 182 -8.96 4.27 -19.07
CA ALA A 182 -9.32 4.40 -20.51
C ALA A 182 -8.41 3.91 -21.67
N ASN A 183 -7.29 3.20 -21.46
CA ASN A 183 -6.50 2.62 -22.56
C ASN A 183 -6.24 1.12 -22.31
N LEU A 184 -7.25 0.31 -22.64
CA LEU A 184 -7.39 -1.07 -22.16
C LEU A 184 -6.45 -2.10 -22.78
N ALA A 185 -5.78 -1.84 -23.90
CA ALA A 185 -5.10 -2.91 -24.65
C ALA A 185 -4.06 -3.66 -23.82
N ASN A 186 -3.28 -2.94 -23.00
CA ASN A 186 -2.23 -3.52 -22.16
C ASN A 186 -2.74 -3.99 -20.79
N CYS A 187 -4.00 -3.68 -20.46
CA CYS A 187 -4.67 -4.10 -19.21
C CYS A 187 -5.66 -5.25 -19.43
N LEU A 188 -5.94 -5.60 -20.69
CA LEU A 188 -6.78 -6.74 -21.08
C LEU A 188 -6.17 -8.05 -20.57
N GLY A 189 -6.75 -8.61 -19.50
CA GLY A 189 -6.31 -9.85 -18.86
C GLY A 189 -5.83 -9.63 -17.42
N VAL A 190 -5.36 -8.42 -17.09
CA VAL A 190 -5.06 -8.00 -15.71
C VAL A 190 -6.35 -7.79 -14.92
N GLU A 191 -7.47 -7.42 -15.56
CA GLU A 191 -8.75 -7.36 -14.86
C GLU A 191 -9.43 -8.73 -14.77
N LYS A 192 -9.38 -9.53 -15.84
CA LYS A 192 -10.11 -10.81 -15.92
C LYS A 192 -9.57 -11.87 -14.97
N GLY A 193 -8.25 -11.95 -14.77
CA GLY A 193 -7.67 -12.89 -13.82
C GLY A 193 -7.98 -12.56 -12.35
N TYR A 194 -8.50 -11.36 -12.05
CA TYR A 194 -8.42 -10.79 -10.71
C TYR A 194 -9.71 -10.14 -10.21
N ARG A 195 -10.85 -10.32 -10.89
CA ARG A 195 -12.11 -9.65 -10.55
C ARG A 195 -12.55 -9.80 -9.09
N ASP A 196 -12.10 -10.84 -8.39
CA ASP A 196 -12.50 -11.17 -7.01
C ASP A 196 -11.33 -11.52 -6.05
N LYS A 197 -10.08 -11.20 -6.41
CA LYS A 197 -8.88 -11.71 -5.68
C LYS A 197 -7.79 -10.66 -5.59
N SER A 198 -7.63 -10.00 -4.45
CA SER A 198 -6.50 -9.08 -4.22
C SER A 198 -5.45 -9.71 -3.28
N PRO A 199 -4.14 -9.50 -3.51
CA PRO A 199 -3.11 -9.90 -2.54
C PRO A 199 -3.25 -9.21 -1.17
N GLN A 200 -4.08 -8.17 -1.08
CA GLN A 200 -4.49 -7.54 0.19
C GLN A 200 -5.46 -8.42 1.00
N GLU A 201 -6.48 -9.01 0.36
CA GLU A 201 -7.38 -9.98 1.01
C GLU A 201 -6.60 -11.18 1.54
N LEU A 202 -5.49 -11.50 0.88
CA LEU A 202 -4.59 -12.52 1.35
C LEU A 202 -3.84 -12.12 2.61
N TYR A 203 -3.16 -10.97 2.59
CA TYR A 203 -2.45 -10.47 3.76
C TYR A 203 -3.37 -10.53 4.99
N GLU A 204 -4.64 -10.16 4.78
CA GLU A 204 -5.72 -10.25 5.75
C GLU A 204 -6.13 -11.70 6.10
N ALA A 205 -6.06 -12.65 5.18
CA ALA A 205 -6.34 -14.06 5.47
C ALA A 205 -5.20 -14.75 6.26
N MET A 206 -3.94 -14.48 5.93
CA MET A 206 -2.78 -15.07 6.60
C MET A 206 -2.63 -14.56 8.02
N TYR A 207 -2.63 -13.25 8.19
CA TYR A 207 -2.33 -12.63 9.49
C TYR A 207 -3.60 -12.24 10.26
N GLY A 208 -4.77 -12.60 9.73
CA GLY A 208 -6.05 -12.04 10.18
C GLY A 208 -6.23 -10.61 9.68
N ILE A 209 -7.37 -10.00 9.99
CA ILE A 209 -7.49 -8.54 9.95
C ILE A 209 -6.54 -8.03 11.04
N VAL A 210 -5.25 -7.99 10.73
CA VAL A 210 -4.33 -7.10 11.40
C VAL A 210 -4.87 -5.75 11.01
N ASP A 211 -5.67 -5.15 11.89
CA ASP A 211 -5.79 -3.70 11.92
C ASP A 211 -4.34 -3.26 12.04
N PRO A 212 -3.68 -2.84 10.94
CA PRO A 212 -2.39 -2.24 11.13
C PRO A 212 -2.69 -1.10 12.10
N GLN A 213 -1.77 -0.72 12.96
CA GLN A 213 -1.78 0.69 13.35
C GLN A 213 -1.42 1.52 12.10
N LYS A 214 -2.25 1.44 11.05
CA LYS A 214 -2.58 2.52 10.16
C LYS A 214 -3.22 3.53 11.13
N PRO A 215 -2.66 4.73 11.29
CA PRO A 215 -3.47 5.81 11.81
C PRO A 215 -4.75 5.80 10.98
N VAL A 216 -5.89 5.71 11.65
CA VAL A 216 -7.22 5.61 11.05
C VAL A 216 -7.34 6.61 9.90
N LEU A 217 -7.11 6.14 8.67
CA LEU A 217 -7.37 6.89 7.46
C LEU A 217 -8.19 5.98 6.56
N ILE A 218 -9.47 6.31 6.61
CA ILE A 218 -10.59 5.80 5.85
C ILE A 218 -10.15 5.55 4.40
N ILE A 219 -9.96 4.29 4.03
CA ILE A 219 -10.03 3.87 2.62
C ILE A 219 -11.31 3.07 2.47
N LYS A 220 -12.41 3.81 2.33
CA LYS A 220 -13.53 3.44 1.48
C LYS A 220 -13.90 4.67 0.67
N ARG A 221 -13.49 4.73 -0.60
CA ARG A 221 -14.41 4.49 -1.73
C ARG A 221 -13.87 4.92 -3.09
N ASN A 222 -14.19 4.07 -4.06
CA ASN A 222 -14.60 4.46 -5.41
C ASN A 222 -15.84 5.38 -5.34
N THR A 223 -15.77 6.56 -5.96
CA THR A 223 -16.90 7.23 -6.65
C THR A 223 -18.27 7.32 -5.93
N LEU A 224 -18.29 7.62 -4.63
CA LEU A 224 -19.43 8.36 -4.05
C LEU A 224 -18.87 9.59 -3.34
N GLU A 225 -19.47 10.75 -3.62
CA GLU A 225 -19.34 11.96 -2.80
C GLU A 225 -19.40 11.55 -1.31
N GLU A 226 -18.26 11.62 -0.61
CA GLU A 226 -18.27 11.42 0.83
C GLU A 226 -19.06 12.58 1.45
N ASN A 227 -20.20 12.25 2.06
CA ASN A 227 -20.98 13.22 2.80
C ASN A 227 -20.17 13.66 4.04
N CYS A 228 -19.61 14.87 4.01
CA CYS A 228 -18.82 15.41 5.12
C CYS A 228 -19.63 15.57 6.42
N GLN A 229 -20.97 15.53 6.36
CA GLN A 229 -21.81 15.56 7.57
C GLN A 229 -21.72 14.28 8.40
N ASP A 230 -21.32 13.15 7.81
CA ASP A 230 -21.22 11.88 8.52
C ASP A 230 -19.92 11.78 9.35
N LYS A 231 -18.97 12.71 9.17
CA LYS A 231 -17.73 12.78 9.95
C LYS A 231 -18.04 13.28 11.36
N ARG A 232 -17.58 12.55 12.38
CA ARG A 232 -17.91 12.85 13.78
C ARG A 232 -16.96 13.85 14.41
N LEU A 233 -15.72 13.86 13.98
CA LEU A 233 -14.66 14.68 14.56
C LEU A 233 -14.50 16.00 13.79
N PRO A 234 -14.31 17.14 14.48
CA PRO A 234 -14.05 18.43 13.85
C PRO A 234 -12.95 18.40 12.79
N SER A 235 -11.80 17.79 13.08
CA SER A 235 -10.67 17.69 12.14
C SER A 235 -11.07 16.95 10.86
N GLN A 236 -11.80 15.83 11.01
CA GLN A 236 -12.26 15.01 9.89
C GLN A 236 -13.27 15.75 9.00
N LYS A 237 -14.15 16.55 9.59
CA LYS A 237 -15.08 17.41 8.82
C LYS A 237 -14.30 18.38 7.95
N ILE A 238 -13.26 19.00 8.50
CA ILE A 238 -12.41 19.95 7.79
C ILE A 238 -11.66 19.29 6.63
N TYR A 239 -10.97 18.18 6.87
CA TYR A 239 -10.26 17.47 5.80
C TYR A 239 -11.21 16.97 4.70
N CYS A 240 -12.43 16.56 5.07
CA CYS A 240 -13.45 16.21 4.09
C CYS A 240 -13.86 17.41 3.24
N GLU A 241 -14.13 18.56 3.86
CA GLU A 241 -14.48 19.79 3.12
C GLU A 241 -13.37 20.23 2.16
N LEU A 242 -12.09 20.09 2.57
CA LEU A 242 -10.93 20.37 1.73
C LEU A 242 -10.83 19.44 0.51
N GLY A 243 -11.17 18.14 0.68
CA GLY A 243 -11.09 17.14 -0.40
C GLY A 243 -12.33 17.06 -1.30
N SER A 244 -13.50 17.48 -0.81
CA SER A 244 -14.80 17.28 -1.48
C SER A 244 -15.33 18.51 -2.21
N THR A 245 -14.63 19.65 -2.18
CA THR A 245 -15.15 20.87 -2.81
C THR A 245 -15.11 20.81 -4.34
N GLU A 246 -16.21 21.19 -4.99
CA GLU A 246 -16.26 21.50 -6.43
C GLU A 246 -15.85 22.96 -6.71
N GLN A 247 -15.55 23.75 -5.67
CA GLN A 247 -15.12 25.14 -5.86
C GLN A 247 -13.76 25.16 -6.54
N LEU A 248 -13.81 25.45 -7.84
CA LEU A 248 -12.66 25.89 -8.60
C LEU A 248 -12.14 27.22 -8.04
N CYS A 249 -10.87 27.51 -8.29
CA CYS A 249 -10.22 28.78 -7.95
C CYS A 249 -10.80 29.94 -8.78
N ASN A 250 -12.06 30.28 -8.54
CA ASN A 250 -12.82 31.28 -9.28
C ASN A 250 -12.79 32.59 -8.49
N GLY A 251 -11.84 33.46 -8.82
CA GLY A 251 -11.77 34.82 -8.28
C GLY A 251 -10.96 35.71 -9.21
N GLU A 252 -11.40 36.95 -9.41
CA GLU A 252 -10.68 37.93 -10.23
C GLU A 252 -9.28 38.16 -9.64
N GLY A 253 -8.24 37.95 -10.45
CA GLY A 253 -6.84 38.05 -10.04
C GLY A 253 -6.27 36.83 -9.29
N ARG A 254 -7.01 35.72 -9.18
CA ARG A 254 -6.48 34.44 -8.67
C ARG A 254 -5.96 33.57 -9.81
N SER A 255 -4.98 32.74 -9.49
CA SER A 255 -4.51 31.68 -10.37
C SER A 255 -5.62 30.66 -10.59
N THR A 256 -5.76 30.16 -11.81
CA THR A 256 -6.81 29.19 -12.13
C THR A 256 -6.44 27.80 -11.58
N SER A 257 -7.45 26.94 -11.42
CA SER A 257 -7.22 25.55 -11.01
C SER A 257 -6.25 24.83 -11.96
N GLU A 258 -6.30 25.13 -13.26
CA GLU A 258 -5.39 24.57 -14.27
C GLU A 258 -3.95 25.06 -14.11
N GLU A 259 -3.74 26.33 -13.77
CA GLU A 259 -2.40 26.88 -13.51
C GLU A 259 -1.77 26.24 -12.27
N ILE A 260 -2.57 26.07 -11.21
CA ILE A 260 -2.14 25.40 -9.98
C ILE A 260 -1.82 23.92 -10.26
N ALA A 261 -2.72 23.20 -10.94
CA ALA A 261 -2.50 21.80 -11.31
C ALA A 261 -1.25 21.62 -12.16
N CYS A 262 -1.07 22.45 -13.19
CA CYS A 262 0.11 22.41 -14.08
C CYS A 262 1.41 22.62 -13.30
N THR A 263 1.40 23.54 -12.35
CA THR A 263 2.57 23.83 -11.50
C THR A 263 2.87 22.64 -10.58
N LEU A 264 1.85 22.07 -9.93
CA LEU A 264 2.00 20.93 -9.05
C LEU A 264 2.44 19.67 -9.81
N LYS A 265 1.95 19.46 -11.02
CA LYS A 265 2.30 18.32 -11.88
C LYS A 265 3.80 18.16 -12.08
N GLY A 266 4.53 19.26 -12.26
CA GLY A 266 5.99 19.23 -12.36
C GLY A 266 6.63 18.62 -11.12
N ILE A 267 6.22 19.09 -9.94
CA ILE A 267 6.72 18.64 -8.64
C ILE A 267 6.29 17.20 -8.36
N VAL A 268 5.03 16.87 -8.63
CA VAL A 268 4.46 15.54 -8.42
C VAL A 268 5.23 14.51 -9.23
N ASN A 269 5.53 14.75 -10.51
CA ASN A 269 6.31 13.80 -11.29
C ASN A 269 7.71 13.53 -10.71
N ASP A 270 8.29 14.49 -9.98
CA ASP A 270 9.60 14.34 -9.34
C ASP A 270 9.52 13.53 -8.03
N TYR A 271 8.36 13.56 -7.33
CA TYR A 271 8.24 13.08 -5.94
C TYR A 271 7.11 12.07 -5.64
N ALA A 272 6.14 11.92 -6.53
CA ALA A 272 4.91 11.16 -6.35
C ALA A 272 4.50 10.43 -7.64
N LYS A 273 3.86 9.25 -7.49
CA LYS A 273 3.54 8.38 -8.64
C LYS A 273 2.13 8.58 -9.23
N SER A 274 1.30 9.46 -8.65
CA SER A 274 -0.12 9.59 -9.01
C SER A 274 -0.54 11.02 -9.35
N MET A 275 -1.28 11.16 -10.46
CA MET A 275 -1.94 12.40 -10.88
C MET A 275 -3.09 12.82 -9.94
N GLU A 276 -3.62 11.91 -9.12
CA GLU A 276 -4.73 12.21 -8.18
C GLU A 276 -4.31 13.19 -7.06
N TYR A 277 -2.99 13.29 -6.83
CA TYR A 277 -2.43 14.28 -5.91
C TYR A 277 -2.78 15.71 -6.32
N GLU A 278 -2.65 16.02 -7.62
CA GLU A 278 -2.82 17.37 -8.15
C GLU A 278 -4.22 17.89 -7.86
N ASP A 279 -5.24 17.09 -8.17
CA ASP A 279 -6.63 17.45 -7.98
C ASP A 279 -6.98 17.71 -6.51
N GLN A 280 -6.49 16.87 -5.59
CA GLN A 280 -6.78 17.03 -4.16
C GLN A 280 -6.10 18.28 -3.58
N VAL A 281 -4.84 18.52 -3.95
CA VAL A 281 -4.12 19.71 -3.48
C VAL A 281 -4.72 20.98 -4.08
N VAL A 282 -5.10 20.98 -5.36
CA VAL A 282 -5.79 22.10 -6.01
C VAL A 282 -7.10 22.40 -5.30
N LYS A 283 -7.94 21.39 -5.04
CA LYS A 283 -9.22 21.57 -4.33
C LYS A 283 -9.02 22.17 -2.94
N ALA A 284 -8.10 21.60 -2.15
CA ALA A 284 -7.79 22.10 -0.82
C ALA A 284 -7.30 23.55 -0.88
N TRP A 285 -6.35 23.85 -1.77
CA TRP A 285 -5.80 25.20 -1.96
C TRP A 285 -6.87 26.23 -2.36
N CYS A 286 -7.75 25.86 -3.30
CA CYS A 286 -8.84 26.73 -3.76
C CYS A 286 -9.90 26.97 -2.68
N HIS A 287 -10.10 25.99 -1.78
CA HIS A 287 -11.13 26.07 -0.76
C HIS A 287 -10.75 26.93 0.44
N VAL A 288 -9.50 26.84 0.89
CA VAL A 288 -9.03 27.46 2.14
C VAL A 288 -9.39 28.94 2.27
N PRO A 289 -9.21 29.80 1.25
CA PRO A 289 -9.58 31.22 1.34
C PRO A 289 -11.07 31.47 1.61
N ASN A 290 -11.94 30.52 1.26
CA ASN A 290 -13.39 30.62 1.39
C ASN A 290 -13.93 29.87 2.61
N MET A 291 -13.04 29.22 3.39
CA MET A 291 -13.41 28.45 4.57
C MET A 291 -13.97 29.39 5.65
N LYS A 292 -15.10 29.02 6.25
CA LYS A 292 -15.78 29.85 7.24
C LYS A 292 -15.03 29.79 8.58
N GLU A 293 -14.95 30.92 9.28
CA GLU A 293 -14.38 30.99 10.64
C GLU A 293 -15.12 30.12 11.66
N SER A 294 -16.40 29.82 11.39
CA SER A 294 -17.20 28.90 12.21
C SER A 294 -16.74 27.44 12.15
N VAL A 295 -15.98 27.07 11.11
CA VAL A 295 -15.46 25.71 10.92
C VAL A 295 -14.08 25.60 11.57
N ALA A 296 -13.20 26.56 11.30
CA ALA A 296 -11.91 26.68 11.96
C ALA A 296 -11.50 28.17 12.01
N PRO A 297 -10.75 28.61 13.04
CA PRO A 297 -10.18 29.95 13.06
C PRO A 297 -9.29 30.19 11.84
N LYS A 298 -9.31 31.41 11.28
CA LYS A 298 -8.46 31.78 10.13
C LYS A 298 -6.98 31.49 10.33
N SER A 299 -6.49 31.55 11.58
CA SER A 299 -5.10 31.22 11.92
C SER A 299 -4.77 29.74 11.72
N GLU A 300 -5.76 28.86 11.74
CA GLU A 300 -5.60 27.40 11.64
C GLU A 300 -5.80 26.88 10.22
N HIS A 301 -6.44 27.66 9.35
CA HIS A 301 -6.70 27.32 7.94
C HIS A 301 -5.45 26.81 7.21
N CYS A 302 -4.33 27.51 7.35
CA CYS A 302 -3.07 27.11 6.73
C CYS A 302 -2.48 25.82 7.33
N LYS A 303 -2.73 25.54 8.62
CA LYS A 303 -2.27 24.29 9.26
C LYS A 303 -3.06 23.09 8.76
N TYR A 304 -4.37 23.23 8.62
CA TYR A 304 -5.19 22.18 7.99
C TYR A 304 -4.77 21.94 6.54
N LEU A 305 -4.51 23.00 5.77
CA LEU A 305 -3.96 22.87 4.43
C LEU A 305 -2.62 22.16 4.42
N TYR A 306 -1.71 22.51 5.33
CA TYR A 306 -0.39 21.88 5.47
C TYR A 306 -0.47 20.39 5.73
N TYR A 307 -1.28 19.98 6.71
CA TYR A 307 -1.46 18.57 7.00
C TYR A 307 -2.24 17.84 5.91
N SER A 308 -3.17 18.51 5.20
CA SER A 308 -3.87 17.93 4.05
C SER A 308 -2.91 17.66 2.89
N ILE A 309 -2.07 18.64 2.52
CA ILE A 309 -1.09 18.49 1.44
C ILE A 309 -0.08 17.40 1.79
N GLY A 310 0.47 17.43 3.02
CA GLY A 310 1.44 16.43 3.46
C GLY A 310 0.85 15.02 3.51
N ASP A 311 -0.40 14.85 3.94
CA ASP A 311 -1.08 13.55 3.94
C ASP A 311 -1.31 13.03 2.52
N THR A 312 -1.74 13.90 1.60
CA THR A 312 -1.89 13.53 0.18
C THR A 312 -0.54 13.19 -0.45
N LEU A 313 0.53 13.93 -0.11
CA LEU A 313 1.89 13.69 -0.62
C LEU A 313 2.47 12.37 -0.11
N PHE A 314 2.28 12.10 1.19
CA PHE A 314 2.72 10.85 1.81
C PHE A 314 2.04 9.65 1.16
N LYS A 315 0.72 9.70 0.94
CA LYS A 315 -0.04 8.61 0.32
C LYS A 315 0.41 8.27 -1.10
N THR A 316 1.02 9.21 -1.81
CA THR A 316 1.42 9.05 -3.22
C THR A 316 2.93 8.94 -3.43
N SER A 317 3.74 9.10 -2.38
CA SER A 317 5.21 9.03 -2.43
C SER A 317 5.74 7.74 -1.81
N ASN A 318 6.74 7.13 -2.46
CA ASN A 318 7.47 5.96 -1.95
C ASN A 318 8.84 6.34 -1.34
N LYS A 319 9.15 7.64 -1.22
CA LYS A 319 10.47 8.11 -0.82
C LYS A 319 10.38 8.98 0.43
N GLY A 320 10.33 8.34 1.60
CA GLY A 320 10.25 9.04 2.88
C GLY A 320 11.37 10.07 3.11
N GLN A 321 12.57 9.82 2.57
CA GLN A 321 13.72 10.73 2.66
C GLN A 321 13.54 12.03 1.85
N GLU A 322 12.72 12.01 0.80
CA GLU A 322 12.48 13.18 -0.06
C GLU A 322 11.22 13.98 0.34
N PHE A 323 10.46 13.50 1.34
CA PHE A 323 9.20 14.13 1.76
C PHE A 323 9.36 15.61 2.13
N SER A 324 10.39 15.94 2.91
CA SER A 324 10.61 17.34 3.32
C SER A 324 10.92 18.24 2.13
N GLU A 325 11.68 17.75 1.15
CA GLU A 325 12.04 18.52 -0.04
C GLU A 325 10.79 18.73 -0.91
N ALA A 326 9.99 17.68 -1.07
CA ALA A 326 8.74 17.73 -1.80
C ALA A 326 7.74 18.71 -1.17
N MET A 327 7.51 18.64 0.16
CA MET A 327 6.68 19.62 0.88
C MET A 327 7.17 21.05 0.68
N HIS A 328 8.49 21.27 0.76
CA HIS A 328 9.07 22.59 0.57
C HIS A 328 8.83 23.12 -0.86
N LYS A 329 9.10 22.29 -1.89
CA LYS A 329 8.90 22.66 -3.30
C LYS A 329 7.44 22.97 -3.61
N VAL A 330 6.51 22.15 -3.12
CA VAL A 330 5.06 22.37 -3.29
C VAL A 330 4.69 23.76 -2.80
N TYR A 331 5.09 24.12 -1.59
CA TYR A 331 4.75 25.43 -1.03
C TYR A 331 5.49 26.60 -1.68
N GLU A 332 6.74 26.43 -2.11
CA GLU A 332 7.47 27.46 -2.88
C GLU A 332 6.75 27.79 -4.18
N GLU A 333 6.25 26.78 -4.87
CA GLU A 333 5.46 27.00 -6.08
C GLU A 333 4.09 27.60 -5.80
N LEU A 334 3.37 27.08 -4.79
CA LEU A 334 2.08 27.61 -4.40
C LEU A 334 2.15 29.08 -3.95
N LYS A 335 3.27 29.51 -3.34
CA LYS A 335 3.53 30.92 -2.96
C LYS A 335 3.61 31.86 -4.16
N LYS A 336 4.01 31.37 -5.34
CA LYS A 336 4.06 32.15 -6.59
C LYS A 336 2.67 32.38 -7.18
N LEU A 337 1.69 31.57 -6.77
CA LEU A 337 0.33 31.60 -7.29
C LEU A 337 -0.52 32.61 -6.51
N ASN A 338 -1.39 33.32 -7.22
CA ASN A 338 -2.32 34.25 -6.59
C ASN A 338 -3.54 33.47 -6.10
N GLY A 339 -3.98 33.65 -4.86
CA GLY A 339 -5.20 32.96 -4.38
C GLY A 339 -5.37 32.93 -2.89
N LEU A 340 -4.26 32.82 -2.16
CA LEU A 340 -4.24 32.71 -0.71
C LEU A 340 -3.89 34.03 -0.01
N SER A 341 -4.55 35.13 -0.40
CA SER A 341 -4.58 36.33 0.44
C SER A 341 -5.69 36.17 1.48
N THR A 342 -5.44 35.37 2.52
CA THR A 342 -6.14 35.63 3.77
C THR A 342 -5.66 36.99 4.26
N SER A 343 -6.55 37.79 4.85
CA SER A 343 -6.42 39.24 5.01
C SER A 343 -5.19 39.76 5.77
N ASN A 344 -4.19 38.94 6.12
CA ASN A 344 -2.84 39.39 6.49
C ASN A 344 -1.68 38.38 6.27
N ASN A 345 -1.85 37.16 5.76
CA ASN A 345 -0.70 36.25 5.48
C ASN A 345 -1.05 35.19 4.41
N GLN A 346 -0.14 34.99 3.45
CA GLN A 346 -0.13 33.81 2.59
C GLN A 346 0.17 32.57 3.43
N CYS A 347 -0.40 31.40 3.11
CA CYS A 347 -0.03 30.17 3.80
C CYS A 347 1.44 29.84 3.49
N GLU A 348 2.33 30.14 4.44
CA GLU A 348 3.74 29.76 4.36
C GLU A 348 3.95 28.33 4.84
N VAL A 349 5.09 27.74 4.46
CA VAL A 349 5.53 26.45 5.03
C VAL A 349 5.63 26.60 6.54
N ILE A 350 4.80 25.85 7.26
CA ILE A 350 4.72 25.95 8.73
C ILE A 350 5.91 25.27 9.38
N TYR A 351 6.29 24.10 8.85
CA TYR A 351 7.45 23.34 9.31
C TYR A 351 8.34 23.03 8.11
N GLY A 352 9.37 23.84 7.91
CA GLY A 352 10.42 23.58 6.92
C GLY A 352 11.36 22.50 7.44
N GLY A 353 11.70 21.52 6.61
CA GLY A 353 12.66 20.48 7.01
C GLY A 353 12.07 19.30 7.79
N ILE A 354 10.74 19.19 7.91
CA ILE A 354 10.13 18.11 8.70
C ILE A 354 10.34 16.75 8.00
N SER A 355 10.87 15.77 8.73
CA SER A 355 10.92 14.39 8.21
C SER A 355 9.51 13.82 8.11
N LEU A 356 9.32 12.82 7.24
CA LEU A 356 8.05 12.11 7.13
C LEU A 356 7.61 11.51 8.48
N ASP A 357 8.54 10.93 9.23
CA ASP A 357 8.23 10.38 10.55
C ASP A 357 7.72 11.45 11.50
N THR A 358 8.39 12.60 11.55
CA THR A 358 7.95 13.71 12.41
C THR A 358 6.58 14.22 11.98
N PHE A 359 6.32 14.33 10.68
CA PHE A 359 5.00 14.68 10.14
C PHE A 359 3.92 13.69 10.61
N ASN A 360 4.18 12.39 10.53
CA ASN A 360 3.27 11.32 10.93
C ASN A 360 2.95 11.33 12.44
N HIS A 361 3.82 11.90 13.28
CA HIS A 361 3.53 12.12 14.70
C HIS A 361 2.79 13.42 14.95
N MET A 362 3.17 14.50 14.26
CA MET A 362 2.61 15.83 14.48
C MET A 362 1.17 15.96 13.98
N LYS A 363 0.83 15.33 12.86
CA LYS A 363 -0.55 15.41 12.32
C LYS A 363 -1.58 14.82 13.30
N PRO A 364 -1.43 13.58 13.82
CA PRO A 364 -2.36 13.05 14.82
C PRO A 364 -2.45 13.90 16.09
N MET A 365 -1.35 14.50 16.56
CA MET A 365 -1.38 15.40 17.72
C MET A 365 -2.18 16.66 17.43
N PHE A 366 -2.01 17.25 16.25
CA PHE A 366 -2.79 18.39 15.80
C PHE A 366 -4.28 18.06 15.68
N ASP A 367 -4.60 16.91 15.06
CA ASP A 367 -5.98 16.43 14.92
C ASP A 367 -6.63 16.20 16.29
N TYR A 368 -5.89 15.55 17.21
CA TYR A 368 -6.36 15.30 18.56
C TYR A 368 -6.63 16.59 19.35
N ASP A 369 -5.78 17.60 19.26
CA ASP A 369 -5.98 18.89 19.93
C ASP A 369 -7.32 19.55 19.53
N HIS A 370 -7.66 19.46 18.24
CA HIS A 370 -8.91 20.00 17.70
C HIS A 370 -10.13 19.10 17.96
N ASP A 371 -9.91 17.80 18.09
CA ASP A 371 -10.96 16.82 18.33
C ASP A 371 -11.22 16.57 19.83
N TYR A 372 -10.33 17.03 20.70
CA TYR A 372 -10.32 16.72 22.13
C TYR A 372 -11.66 16.99 22.80
N THR A 373 -12.26 18.16 22.53
CA THR A 373 -13.55 18.54 23.12
C THR A 373 -14.67 17.59 22.70
N THR A 374 -14.71 17.20 21.43
CA THR A 374 -15.70 16.24 20.90
C THR A 374 -15.46 14.83 21.43
N ILE A 375 -14.21 14.38 21.47
CA ILE A 375 -13.83 13.07 22.01
C ILE A 375 -14.23 12.98 23.49
N ARG A 376 -13.90 14.00 24.29
CA ARG A 376 -14.21 14.06 25.72
C ARG A 376 -15.72 14.07 25.99
N ALA A 377 -16.49 14.83 25.20
CA ALA A 377 -17.95 14.84 25.34
C ALA A 377 -18.56 13.44 25.11
N CYS A 378 -18.05 12.70 24.12
CA CYS A 378 -18.49 11.33 23.86
C CYS A 378 -18.11 10.33 24.97
N THR A 379 -17.02 10.57 25.71
CA THR A 379 -16.61 9.70 26.83
C THR A 379 -17.36 9.99 28.12
N ASP A 380 -17.69 11.26 28.38
CA ASP A 380 -18.33 11.70 29.62
C ASP A 380 -19.85 11.43 29.63
N ASP A 381 -20.50 11.38 28.46
CA ASP A 381 -21.91 10.97 28.31
C ASP A 381 -22.11 10.11 27.04
N PRO A 382 -22.05 8.77 27.14
CA PRO A 382 -22.24 7.87 26.01
C PRO A 382 -23.67 7.90 25.44
N LYS A 383 -24.62 8.64 26.04
CA LYS A 383 -26.00 8.79 25.56
C LYS A 383 -26.29 10.13 24.89
N THR A 384 -25.36 11.09 24.88
CA THR A 384 -25.52 12.29 24.06
C THR A 384 -25.49 11.91 22.58
N THR A 385 -26.65 11.94 21.93
CA THR A 385 -26.72 12.09 20.47
C THR A 385 -25.99 13.39 20.14
N GLY A 386 -24.84 13.29 19.46
CA GLY A 386 -23.87 14.37 19.25
C GLY A 386 -24.45 15.65 18.58
N PRO A 387 -23.66 16.73 18.53
CA PRO A 387 -24.12 18.02 18.01
C PRO A 387 -24.57 17.90 16.55
N GLN A 388 -25.76 18.46 16.26
CA GLN A 388 -26.39 18.53 14.94
C GLN A 388 -25.54 19.32 13.94
#